data_AF-A0A7C4BAP5-F1
#
_entry.id   AF-A0A7C4BAP5-F1
#
_cell.length_a   1.000
_cell.length_b   1.000
_cell.length_c   1.000
_cell.angle_alpha   90.00
_cell.angle_beta   90.00
_cell.angle_gamma   90.00
#
_symmetry.space_group_name_H-M   'P 1'
#
loop_
_entity.id
_entity.type
_entity.pdbx_description
1 polymer ?
#
loop_
_entity_poly.entity_id
_entity_poly.type
_entity_poly.pdbx_seq_one_letter_code
_entity_poly.pdbx_strand_id
1 'polypeptide(L)'
;MAWRVRVFSELYTAVEPFKSTYIVAVVENERGEREVARVPARYFGRLREGVEGEIREEWTIFGTVPVFIPSSEEKIRKVVLITGGSRGIGAAIAVEFARHGYDVVIADIVQDAETEKTLEAVRSHGVNAYFVFMDVSKSESVSKAVEEAVRMAGRIDVLVNNAGITRDTYLERMREEDWDSVLAVNLKGAFLCAKAVFPVMRNSGGGVIVNISSVVGILGNIAQANYAASKAGLIGLTKALAKELAPYGIRVVAIAPGFVRTRMALAVPSGLLQEYLRRIPIPRLVEPEEVAKLVYHVVENEALNGVVIPIDLGTTIAAPFA
;
A
#
# COMPACT_ATOMS: atom_id res chain seq x y z
N MET A 1 7.96 -29.75 21.72
CA MET A 1 6.92 -30.75 21.38
C MET A 1 6.08 -30.17 20.27
N ALA A 2 5.71 -30.97 19.26
CA ALA A 2 4.81 -30.53 18.21
C ALA A 2 3.38 -30.46 18.75
N TRP A 3 2.71 -29.35 18.48
CA TRP A 3 1.33 -29.05 18.85
C TRP A 3 0.49 -28.97 17.60
N ARG A 4 -0.77 -29.41 17.65
CA ARG A 4 -1.68 -29.43 16.50
C ARG A 4 -2.95 -28.63 16.79
N VAL A 5 -3.36 -27.75 15.88
CA VAL A 5 -4.61 -26.98 16.00
C VAL A 5 -5.82 -27.92 15.97
N ARG A 6 -6.70 -27.84 16.97
CA ARG A 6 -8.00 -28.53 17.01
C ARG A 6 -9.14 -27.61 16.61
N VAL A 7 -9.17 -26.42 17.18
CA VAL A 7 -10.17 -25.39 16.90
C VAL A 7 -9.53 -24.02 17.11
N PHE A 8 -9.99 -23.02 16.38
CA PHE A 8 -9.57 -21.65 16.56
C PHE A 8 -10.76 -20.71 16.37
N SER A 9 -10.71 -19.57 17.04
CA SER A 9 -11.73 -18.53 16.91
C SER A 9 -11.09 -17.15 17.03
N GLU A 10 -11.71 -16.17 16.40
CA GLU A 10 -11.44 -14.76 16.68
C GLU A 10 -11.93 -14.43 18.10
N LEU A 11 -11.10 -13.74 18.85
CA LEU A 11 -11.38 -13.19 20.16
C LEU A 11 -11.20 -11.68 20.06
N TYR A 12 -12.27 -10.95 20.36
CA TYR A 12 -12.27 -9.50 20.34
C TYR A 12 -12.13 -8.96 21.77
N THR A 13 -11.08 -8.18 22.02
CA THR A 13 -10.95 -7.45 23.29
C THR A 13 -11.64 -6.10 23.16
N ALA A 14 -12.72 -5.89 23.93
CA ALA A 14 -13.48 -4.64 23.89
C ALA A 14 -12.91 -3.53 24.78
N VAL A 15 -11.82 -3.80 25.51
CA VAL A 15 -11.30 -2.93 26.57
C VAL A 15 -10.31 -1.93 25.98
N GLU A 16 -10.55 -0.63 26.19
CA GLU A 16 -9.60 0.43 25.85
C GLU A 16 -8.43 0.48 26.84
N PRO A 17 -7.21 0.85 26.43
CA PRO A 17 -6.77 1.25 25.08
C PRO A 17 -6.45 0.06 24.14
N PHE A 18 -6.66 -1.17 24.58
CA PHE A 18 -6.19 -2.40 23.92
C PHE A 18 -7.21 -3.07 23.01
N LYS A 19 -8.08 -2.30 22.35
CA LYS A 19 -9.06 -2.85 21.40
C LYS A 19 -8.33 -3.55 20.27
N SER A 20 -8.39 -4.88 20.25
CA SER A 20 -7.64 -5.70 19.31
C SER A 20 -8.36 -7.02 19.04
N THR A 21 -8.24 -7.52 17.81
CA THR A 21 -8.73 -8.84 17.44
C THR A 21 -7.55 -9.79 17.44
N TYR A 22 -7.64 -10.86 18.21
CA TYR A 22 -6.67 -11.95 18.21
C TYR A 22 -7.35 -13.22 17.71
N ILE A 23 -6.61 -14.12 17.07
CA ILE A 23 -7.08 -15.50 16.97
C ILE A 23 -6.48 -16.27 18.13
N VAL A 24 -7.32 -17.05 18.79
CA VAL A 24 -6.94 -17.99 19.83
C VAL A 24 -7.21 -19.38 19.29
N ALA A 25 -6.23 -20.27 19.41
CA ALA A 25 -6.34 -21.66 19.02
C ALA A 25 -6.27 -22.57 20.26
N VAL A 26 -7.11 -23.60 20.29
CA VAL A 26 -6.90 -24.76 21.14
C VAL A 26 -6.00 -25.71 20.37
N VAL A 27 -4.83 -25.98 20.92
CA VAL A 27 -3.82 -26.86 20.33
C VAL A 27 -3.63 -28.09 21.22
N GLU A 28 -3.35 -29.23 20.60
CA GLU A 28 -3.20 -30.52 21.27
C GLU A 28 -1.87 -31.16 20.87
N ASN A 29 -1.11 -31.66 21.84
CA ASN A 29 0.13 -32.38 21.57
C ASN A 29 -0.09 -33.90 21.46
N GLU A 30 0.95 -34.65 21.09
CA GLU A 30 0.89 -36.12 20.93
C GLU A 30 0.50 -36.89 22.21
N ARG A 31 0.61 -36.26 23.39
CA ARG A 31 0.21 -36.83 24.68
C ARG A 31 -1.26 -36.56 25.01
N GLY A 32 -1.99 -35.86 24.14
CA GLY A 32 -3.37 -35.45 24.36
C GLY A 32 -3.53 -34.24 25.28
N GLU A 33 -2.44 -33.58 25.66
CA GLU A 33 -2.49 -32.34 26.45
C GLU A 33 -2.99 -31.20 25.56
N ARG A 34 -3.90 -30.38 26.09
CA ARG A 34 -4.50 -29.26 25.37
C ARG A 34 -4.09 -27.94 26.00
N GLU A 35 -3.81 -26.96 25.15
CA GLU A 35 -3.46 -25.61 25.57
C GLU A 35 -4.17 -24.58 24.71
N VAL A 36 -4.53 -23.46 25.33
CA VAL A 36 -5.13 -22.31 24.65
C VAL A 36 -3.99 -21.34 24.36
N ALA A 37 -3.68 -21.14 23.07
CA ALA A 37 -2.57 -20.31 22.66
C ALA A 37 -3.04 -19.21 21.71
N ARG A 38 -2.50 -18.00 21.88
CA ARG A 38 -2.69 -16.91 20.93
C ARG A 38 -1.98 -17.25 19.63
N VAL A 39 -2.60 -16.96 18.50
CA VAL A 39 -1.95 -17.05 17.20
C VAL A 39 -1.56 -15.63 16.78
N PRO A 40 -0.31 -15.39 16.34
CA PRO A 40 0.06 -14.10 15.76
C PRO A 40 -0.70 -13.86 14.46
N ALA A 41 -1.15 -12.63 14.24
CA ALA A 41 -1.98 -12.25 13.11
C ALA A 41 -1.37 -12.59 11.74
N ARG A 42 -0.04 -12.58 11.64
CA ARG A 42 0.69 -13.03 10.46
C ARG A 42 0.40 -14.48 10.04
N TYR A 43 -0.13 -15.32 10.92
CA TYR A 43 -0.43 -16.74 10.63
C TYR A 43 -1.93 -17.04 10.45
N PHE A 44 -2.83 -16.05 10.51
CA PHE A 44 -4.28 -16.29 10.48
C PHE A 44 -4.74 -17.05 9.23
N GLY A 45 -4.23 -16.68 8.04
CA GLY A 45 -4.56 -17.38 6.79
C GLY A 45 -4.07 -18.83 6.70
N ARG A 46 -3.26 -19.30 7.66
CA ARG A 46 -2.77 -20.69 7.73
C ARG A 46 -3.51 -21.53 8.74
N LEU A 47 -4.34 -20.94 9.59
CA LEU A 47 -5.06 -21.70 10.60
C LEU A 47 -6.13 -22.56 9.93
N ARG A 48 -5.98 -23.86 10.13
CA ARG A 48 -6.97 -24.89 9.85
C ARG A 48 -6.76 -25.99 10.88
N GLU A 49 -7.80 -26.76 11.15
CA GLU A 49 -7.66 -27.95 11.97
C GLU A 49 -6.55 -28.85 11.39
N GLY A 50 -5.71 -29.39 12.27
CA GLY A 50 -4.61 -30.27 11.89
C GLY A 50 -3.27 -29.59 11.63
N VAL A 51 -3.18 -28.26 11.64
CA VAL A 51 -1.90 -27.56 11.47
C VAL A 51 -0.99 -27.82 12.66
N GLU A 52 0.21 -28.29 12.37
CA GLU A 52 1.26 -28.50 13.37
C GLU A 52 2.06 -27.22 13.60
N GLY A 53 2.59 -27.08 14.81
CA GLY A 53 3.28 -25.90 15.29
C GLY A 53 4.02 -26.16 16.59
N GLU A 54 4.57 -25.09 17.14
CA GLU A 54 5.13 -25.06 18.47
C GLU A 54 4.46 -23.97 19.31
N ILE A 55 4.40 -24.20 20.62
CA ILE A 55 4.04 -23.15 21.57
C ILE A 55 5.32 -22.46 22.03
N ARG A 56 5.31 -21.13 22.01
CA ARG A 56 6.31 -20.28 22.65
C ARG A 56 5.63 -19.39 23.67
N GLU A 57 6.38 -18.97 24.66
CA GLU A 57 5.94 -17.93 25.58
C GLU A 57 6.29 -16.55 25.02
N GLU A 58 5.30 -15.66 24.97
CA GLU A 58 5.51 -14.26 24.59
C GLU A 58 5.11 -13.36 25.76
N TRP A 59 6.01 -12.44 26.12
CA TRP A 59 5.72 -11.48 27.17
C TRP A 59 4.79 -10.39 26.64
N THR A 60 3.72 -10.12 27.38
CA THR A 60 2.79 -9.03 27.13
C THR A 60 2.68 -8.15 28.36
N ILE A 61 2.03 -7.00 28.20
CA ILE A 61 1.70 -6.11 29.32
C ILE A 61 0.79 -6.76 30.38
N PHE A 62 0.13 -7.90 30.05
CA PHE A 62 -0.71 -8.67 30.96
C PHE A 62 0.00 -9.90 31.53
N GLY A 63 1.32 -10.02 31.28
CA GLY A 63 2.12 -11.18 31.63
C GLY A 63 2.47 -12.04 30.42
N THR A 64 3.11 -13.17 30.71
CA THR A 64 3.52 -14.14 29.70
C THR A 64 2.29 -14.92 29.21
N VAL A 65 2.09 -14.98 27.91
CA VAL A 65 1.02 -15.78 27.29
C VAL A 65 1.59 -16.83 26.34
N PRO A 66 0.97 -18.02 26.24
CA PRO A 66 1.34 -19.00 25.24
C PRO A 66 0.92 -18.56 23.85
N VAL A 67 1.83 -18.72 22.89
CA VAL A 67 1.69 -18.32 21.50
C VAL A 67 2.00 -19.49 20.59
N PHE A 68 1.03 -19.86 19.75
CA PHE A 68 1.18 -20.94 18.79
C PHE A 68 1.77 -20.42 17.48
N ILE A 69 2.86 -21.05 17.05
CA ILE A 69 3.57 -20.75 15.80
C ILE A 69 3.49 -21.99 14.89
N PRO A 70 2.72 -21.94 13.79
CA PRO A 70 2.65 -23.03 12.82
C PRO A 70 4.03 -23.43 12.24
N SER A 71 4.29 -24.72 12.12
CA SER A 71 5.55 -25.35 11.68
C SER A 71 5.80 -25.30 10.17
N SER A 72 4.98 -24.61 9.36
CA SER A 72 5.06 -24.71 7.90
C SER A 72 6.38 -24.18 7.32
N GLU A 73 6.99 -24.96 6.42
CA GLU A 73 8.21 -24.63 5.64
C GLU A 73 8.02 -23.47 4.63
N GLU A 74 6.79 -23.10 4.28
CA GLU A 74 6.55 -21.97 3.38
C GLU A 74 6.84 -20.64 4.08
N LYS A 75 7.84 -19.87 3.63
CA LYS A 75 7.99 -18.47 4.01
C LYS A 75 6.71 -17.70 3.67
N ILE A 76 6.05 -17.12 4.69
CA ILE A 76 5.00 -16.12 4.44
C ILE A 76 5.70 -14.90 3.88
N ARG A 77 5.48 -14.65 2.59
CA ARG A 77 5.88 -13.38 1.98
C ARG A 77 4.83 -12.35 2.34
N LYS A 78 5.30 -11.15 2.69
CA LYS A 78 4.42 -10.00 2.77
C LYS A 78 3.88 -9.70 1.36
N VAL A 79 2.67 -9.17 1.29
CA VAL A 79 2.00 -8.87 0.02
C VAL A 79 1.84 -7.36 -0.14
N VAL A 80 2.21 -6.85 -1.31
CA VAL A 80 1.93 -5.46 -1.71
C VAL A 80 0.85 -5.43 -2.80
N LEU A 81 -0.20 -4.65 -2.57
CA LEU A 81 -1.22 -4.32 -3.56
C LEU A 81 -0.95 -2.91 -4.11
N ILE A 82 -0.79 -2.79 -5.43
CA ILE A 82 -0.42 -1.53 -6.10
C ILE A 82 -1.48 -1.16 -7.13
N THR A 83 -2.17 -0.03 -6.90
CA THR A 83 -3.12 0.50 -7.89
C THR A 83 -2.39 1.24 -9.01
N GLY A 84 -2.80 1.06 -10.27
CA GLY A 84 -2.06 1.57 -11.43
C GLY A 84 -0.65 0.96 -11.54
N GLY A 85 -0.50 -0.30 -11.11
CA GLY A 85 0.81 -0.97 -10.98
C GLY A 85 1.44 -1.40 -12.30
N SER A 86 0.75 -1.27 -13.43
CA SER A 86 1.19 -1.87 -14.71
C SER A 86 2.27 -1.08 -15.44
N ARG A 87 2.55 0.18 -15.05
CA ARG A 87 3.50 1.05 -15.77
C ARG A 87 4.05 2.19 -14.91
N GLY A 88 5.11 2.83 -15.39
CA GLY A 88 5.70 4.02 -14.78
C GLY A 88 6.11 3.79 -13.32
N ILE A 89 5.69 4.69 -12.43
CA ILE A 89 5.98 4.60 -10.98
C ILE A 89 5.44 3.29 -10.39
N GLY A 90 4.22 2.89 -10.75
CA GLY A 90 3.59 1.67 -10.23
C GLY A 90 4.39 0.41 -10.57
N ALA A 91 4.87 0.30 -11.80
CA ALA A 91 5.70 -0.83 -12.24
C ALA A 91 7.07 -0.84 -11.53
N ALA A 92 7.69 0.33 -11.35
CA ALA A 92 8.94 0.42 -10.61
C ALA A 92 8.77 0.01 -9.13
N ILE A 93 7.66 0.42 -8.50
CA ILE A 93 7.31 -0.01 -7.14
C ILE A 93 7.11 -1.53 -7.10
N ALA A 94 6.36 -2.10 -8.04
CA ALA A 94 6.13 -3.55 -8.12
C ALA A 94 7.46 -4.33 -8.16
N VAL A 95 8.38 -3.93 -9.03
CA VAL A 95 9.70 -4.56 -9.16
C VAL A 95 10.54 -4.37 -7.89
N GLU A 96 10.53 -3.18 -7.28
CA GLU A 96 11.30 -2.94 -6.05
C GLU A 96 10.81 -3.84 -4.91
N PHE A 97 9.51 -3.95 -4.68
CA PHE A 97 8.98 -4.85 -3.65
C PHE A 97 9.30 -6.33 -3.94
N ALA A 98 9.25 -6.75 -5.20
CA ALA A 98 9.62 -8.08 -5.63
C ALA A 98 11.09 -8.40 -5.30
N ARG A 99 12.01 -7.45 -5.52
CA ARG A 99 13.44 -7.57 -5.16
C ARG A 99 13.64 -7.83 -3.67
N HIS A 100 12.74 -7.34 -2.83
CA HIS A 100 12.77 -7.53 -1.37
C HIS A 100 11.90 -8.70 -0.89
N GLY A 101 11.46 -9.57 -1.80
CA GLY A 101 10.79 -10.82 -1.45
C GLY A 101 9.30 -10.69 -1.12
N TYR A 102 8.67 -9.57 -1.48
CA TYR A 102 7.23 -9.42 -1.40
C TYR A 102 6.54 -10.09 -2.59
N ASP A 103 5.43 -10.76 -2.33
CA ASP A 103 4.49 -11.10 -3.40
C ASP A 103 3.75 -9.82 -3.81
N VAL A 104 3.45 -9.68 -5.11
CA VAL A 104 2.91 -8.44 -5.68
C VAL A 104 1.56 -8.69 -6.33
N VAL A 105 0.59 -7.85 -6.00
CA VAL A 105 -0.69 -7.76 -6.69
C VAL A 105 -0.73 -6.43 -7.45
N ILE A 106 -0.76 -6.51 -8.77
CA ILE A 106 -0.97 -5.36 -9.66
C ILE A 106 -2.46 -5.18 -9.87
N ALA A 107 -3.00 -4.03 -9.47
CA ALA A 107 -4.37 -3.64 -9.71
C ALA A 107 -4.44 -2.56 -10.78
N ASP A 108 -5.15 -2.82 -11.88
CA ASP A 108 -5.30 -1.87 -12.98
C ASP A 108 -6.62 -2.08 -13.74
N ILE A 109 -6.97 -1.15 -14.63
CA ILE A 109 -8.20 -1.23 -15.44
C ILE A 109 -8.02 -2.06 -16.71
N VAL A 110 -6.80 -2.49 -17.01
CA VAL A 110 -6.48 -3.27 -18.20
C VAL A 110 -5.29 -4.19 -17.92
N GLN A 111 -5.36 -5.41 -18.48
CA GLN A 111 -4.25 -6.34 -18.55
C GLN A 111 -3.76 -6.37 -20.00
N ASP A 112 -2.82 -5.48 -20.31
CA ASP A 112 -2.21 -5.39 -21.64
C ASP A 112 -0.75 -5.88 -21.62
N ALA A 113 -0.06 -5.72 -22.76
CA ALA A 113 1.33 -6.17 -22.89
C ALA A 113 2.29 -5.50 -21.88
N GLU A 114 2.02 -4.27 -21.44
CA GLU A 114 2.84 -3.59 -20.42
C GLU A 114 2.55 -4.16 -19.02
N THR A 115 1.29 -4.52 -18.75
CA THR A 115 0.93 -5.27 -17.53
C THR A 115 1.66 -6.61 -17.47
N GLU A 116 1.62 -7.39 -18.56
CA GLU A 116 2.32 -8.69 -18.62
C GLU A 116 3.84 -8.55 -18.45
N LYS A 117 4.44 -7.55 -19.09
CA LYS A 117 5.86 -7.25 -18.93
C LYS A 117 6.22 -6.93 -17.49
N THR A 118 5.37 -6.20 -16.78
CA THR A 118 5.59 -5.89 -15.36
C THR A 118 5.43 -7.14 -14.49
N LEU A 119 4.41 -7.97 -14.74
CA LEU A 119 4.23 -9.25 -14.03
C LEU A 119 5.42 -10.19 -14.24
N GLU A 120 5.96 -10.28 -15.45
CA GLU A 120 7.14 -11.07 -15.77
C GLU A 120 8.38 -10.54 -15.04
N ALA A 121 8.59 -9.22 -15.04
CA ALA A 121 9.67 -8.58 -14.29
C ALA A 121 9.59 -8.89 -12.78
N VAL A 122 8.40 -8.83 -12.19
CA VAL A 122 8.17 -9.24 -10.79
C VAL A 122 8.51 -10.71 -10.59
N ARG A 123 8.00 -11.62 -11.43
CA ARG A 123 8.25 -13.07 -11.33
C ARG A 123 9.72 -13.42 -11.46
N SER A 124 10.50 -12.64 -12.21
CA SER A 124 11.95 -12.83 -12.37
C SER A 124 12.73 -12.73 -11.05
N HIS A 125 12.14 -12.13 -10.01
CA HIS A 125 12.69 -12.07 -8.66
C HIS A 125 12.30 -13.25 -7.75
N GLY A 126 11.62 -14.28 -8.28
CA GLY A 126 11.27 -15.49 -7.56
C GLY A 126 10.08 -15.34 -6.59
N VAL A 127 9.31 -14.26 -6.73
CA VAL A 127 8.08 -13.98 -5.98
C VAL A 127 6.83 -14.22 -6.83
N ASN A 128 5.68 -14.30 -6.20
CA ASN A 128 4.41 -14.40 -6.92
C ASN A 128 3.97 -13.02 -7.44
N ALA A 129 3.43 -13.01 -8.66
CA ALA A 129 2.87 -11.82 -9.29
C ALA A 129 1.44 -12.10 -9.77
N TYR A 130 0.51 -11.34 -9.23
CA TYR A 130 -0.92 -11.44 -9.52
C TYR A 130 -1.43 -10.18 -10.18
N PHE A 131 -2.47 -10.33 -10.99
CA PHE A 131 -3.23 -9.22 -11.56
C PHE A 131 -4.67 -9.27 -11.04
N VAL A 132 -5.23 -8.09 -10.74
CA VAL A 132 -6.67 -7.92 -10.51
C VAL A 132 -7.18 -6.73 -11.31
N PHE A 133 -8.36 -6.87 -11.91
CA PHE A 133 -9.04 -5.73 -12.52
C PHE A 133 -9.57 -4.81 -11.41
N MET A 134 -9.20 -3.53 -11.44
CA MET A 134 -9.68 -2.56 -10.46
C MET A 134 -9.85 -1.16 -11.07
N ASP A 135 -11.10 -0.74 -11.26
CA ASP A 135 -11.42 0.68 -11.41
C ASP A 135 -11.59 1.30 -10.01
N VAL A 136 -10.55 2.02 -9.57
CA VAL A 136 -10.52 2.66 -8.25
C VAL A 136 -11.64 3.70 -8.06
N SER A 137 -12.24 4.23 -9.14
CA SER A 137 -13.34 5.18 -9.04
C SER A 137 -14.68 4.53 -8.63
N LYS A 138 -14.76 3.18 -8.66
CA LYS A 138 -15.99 2.40 -8.43
C LYS A 138 -15.86 1.54 -7.18
N SER A 139 -16.69 1.81 -6.18
CA SER A 139 -16.64 1.09 -4.89
C SER A 139 -16.80 -0.42 -5.05
N GLU A 140 -17.71 -0.90 -5.90
CA GLU A 140 -17.92 -2.34 -6.11
C GLU A 140 -16.71 -2.99 -6.80
N SER A 141 -16.08 -2.30 -7.76
CA SER A 141 -14.86 -2.79 -8.40
C SER A 141 -13.73 -2.94 -7.40
N VAL A 142 -13.55 -1.96 -6.52
CA VAL A 142 -12.52 -1.99 -5.46
C VAL A 142 -12.76 -3.16 -4.50
N SER A 143 -13.99 -3.34 -4.01
CA SER A 143 -14.31 -4.45 -3.10
C SER A 143 -14.01 -5.82 -3.73
N LYS A 144 -14.50 -6.07 -4.96
CA LYS A 144 -14.26 -7.33 -5.68
C LYS A 144 -12.76 -7.59 -5.91
N ALA A 145 -12.01 -6.56 -6.30
CA ALA A 145 -10.59 -6.70 -6.56
C ALA A 145 -9.77 -6.97 -5.29
N VAL A 146 -10.13 -6.38 -4.15
CA VAL A 146 -9.49 -6.68 -2.85
C VAL A 146 -9.82 -8.10 -2.40
N GLU A 147 -11.07 -8.55 -2.54
CA GLU A 147 -11.46 -9.94 -2.25
C GLU A 147 -10.67 -10.93 -3.11
N GLU A 148 -10.53 -10.64 -4.40
CA GLU A 148 -9.75 -11.46 -5.32
C GLU A 148 -8.25 -11.47 -4.98
N ALA A 149 -7.69 -10.31 -4.65
CA ALA A 149 -6.30 -10.20 -4.21
C ALA A 149 -6.04 -11.04 -2.96
N VAL A 150 -6.94 -10.99 -1.96
CA VAL A 150 -6.85 -11.83 -0.75
C VAL A 150 -7.02 -13.31 -1.09
N ARG A 151 -7.94 -13.67 -1.99
CA ARG A 151 -8.14 -15.06 -2.42
C ARG A 151 -6.87 -15.65 -3.07
N MET A 152 -6.13 -14.86 -3.84
CA MET A 152 -4.92 -15.32 -4.53
C MET A 152 -3.67 -15.27 -3.65
N ALA A 153 -3.47 -14.17 -2.91
CA ALA A 153 -2.23 -13.90 -2.17
C ALA A 153 -2.35 -14.19 -0.65
N GLY A 154 -3.55 -14.47 -0.16
CA GLY A 154 -3.85 -14.83 1.24
C GLY A 154 -3.86 -13.66 2.24
N ARG A 155 -3.22 -12.54 1.91
CA ARG A 155 -3.07 -11.36 2.77
C ARG A 155 -2.79 -10.09 1.96
N ILE A 156 -2.85 -8.94 2.62
CA ILE A 156 -2.36 -7.66 2.10
C ILE A 156 -1.67 -6.93 3.25
N ASP A 157 -0.36 -6.70 3.14
CA ASP A 157 0.45 -6.01 4.15
C ASP A 157 0.70 -4.55 3.79
N VAL A 158 0.76 -4.27 2.49
CA VAL A 158 1.03 -2.95 1.96
C VAL A 158 0.02 -2.62 0.89
N LEU A 159 -0.62 -1.45 1.00
CA LEU A 159 -1.41 -0.85 -0.07
C LEU A 159 -0.65 0.37 -0.59
N VAL A 160 -0.37 0.40 -1.89
CA VAL A 160 0.16 1.57 -2.58
C VAL A 160 -0.93 2.15 -3.48
N ASN A 161 -1.51 3.26 -3.04
CA ASN A 161 -2.44 4.06 -3.84
C ASN A 161 -1.63 4.91 -4.82
N ASN A 162 -1.32 4.33 -5.98
CA ASN A 162 -0.54 4.97 -7.06
C ASN A 162 -1.40 5.40 -8.26
N ALA A 163 -2.56 4.77 -8.48
CA ALA A 163 -3.46 5.13 -9.58
C ALA A 163 -3.79 6.63 -9.57
N GLY A 164 -3.69 7.25 -10.75
CA GLY A 164 -3.99 8.67 -10.89
C GLY A 164 -4.05 9.12 -12.34
N ILE A 165 -4.87 10.13 -12.60
CA ILE A 165 -5.03 10.78 -13.91
C ILE A 165 -4.91 12.30 -13.77
N THR A 166 -4.69 12.97 -14.89
CA THR A 166 -4.71 14.43 -15.03
C THR A 166 -5.70 14.84 -16.12
N ARG A 167 -6.26 16.04 -15.99
CA ARG A 167 -7.09 16.72 -17.00
C ARG A 167 -6.74 18.21 -16.92
N ASP A 168 -5.60 18.53 -17.52
CA ASP A 168 -4.99 19.85 -17.38
C ASP A 168 -5.70 20.84 -18.30
N THR A 169 -6.27 21.89 -17.72
CA THR A 169 -6.88 23.01 -18.43
C THR A 169 -7.01 24.22 -17.51
N TYR A 170 -7.04 25.41 -18.09
CA TYR A 170 -7.27 26.63 -17.32
C TYR A 170 -8.65 26.62 -16.67
N LEU A 171 -8.79 27.32 -15.54
CA LEU A 171 -10.01 27.34 -14.73
C LEU A 171 -11.26 27.67 -15.56
N GLU A 172 -11.18 28.67 -16.44
CA GLU A 172 -12.28 29.10 -17.32
C GLU A 172 -12.81 27.97 -18.23
N ARG A 173 -11.96 27.00 -18.57
CA ARG A 173 -12.27 25.88 -19.47
C ARG A 173 -12.41 24.54 -18.75
N MET A 174 -12.33 24.54 -17.41
CA MET A 174 -12.46 23.32 -16.62
C MET A 174 -13.90 22.86 -16.65
N ARG A 175 -14.14 21.72 -17.30
CA ARG A 175 -15.45 21.05 -17.29
C ARG A 175 -15.63 20.31 -15.98
N GLU A 176 -16.86 20.25 -15.49
CA GLU A 176 -17.17 19.53 -14.24
C GLU A 176 -16.83 18.04 -14.35
N GLU A 177 -16.99 17.41 -15.52
CA GLU A 177 -16.66 16.00 -15.71
C GLU A 177 -15.15 15.73 -15.64
N ASP A 178 -14.33 16.68 -16.10
CA ASP A 178 -12.87 16.61 -16.00
C ASP A 178 -12.40 16.84 -14.56
N TRP A 179 -13.09 17.70 -13.82
CA TRP A 179 -12.89 17.86 -12.38
C TRP A 179 -13.24 16.57 -11.63
N ASP A 180 -14.47 16.08 -11.81
CA ASP A 180 -15.02 14.92 -11.12
C ASP A 180 -14.22 13.66 -11.39
N SER A 181 -13.82 13.41 -12.64
CA SER A 181 -13.04 12.22 -12.99
C SER A 181 -11.68 12.19 -12.28
N VAL A 182 -10.98 13.33 -12.20
CA VAL A 182 -9.70 13.43 -11.49
C VAL A 182 -9.88 13.19 -9.99
N LEU A 183 -10.89 13.80 -9.36
CA LEU A 183 -11.15 13.60 -7.94
C LEU A 183 -11.62 12.15 -7.64
N ALA A 184 -12.43 11.57 -8.52
CA ALA A 184 -12.94 10.22 -8.38
C ALA A 184 -11.83 9.18 -8.41
N VAL A 185 -10.85 9.32 -9.32
CA VAL A 185 -9.71 8.40 -9.41
C VAL A 185 -8.67 8.70 -8.33
N ASN A 186 -8.20 9.94 -8.24
CA ASN A 186 -7.00 10.27 -7.47
C ASN A 186 -7.25 10.34 -5.97
N LEU A 187 -8.43 10.80 -5.53
CA LEU A 187 -8.74 11.03 -4.12
C LEU A 187 -9.74 10.01 -3.58
N LYS A 188 -10.94 9.95 -4.19
CA LYS A 188 -11.96 8.98 -3.78
C LYS A 188 -11.46 7.55 -3.96
N GLY A 189 -10.73 7.26 -5.03
CA GLY A 189 -10.17 5.93 -5.26
C GLY A 189 -9.23 5.46 -4.16
N ALA A 190 -8.33 6.32 -3.69
CA ALA A 190 -7.44 6.02 -2.57
C ALA A 190 -8.23 5.76 -1.26
N PHE A 191 -9.27 6.56 -1.01
CA PHE A 191 -10.18 6.34 0.11
C PHE A 191 -10.90 4.99 0.03
N LEU A 192 -11.46 4.65 -1.14
CA LEU A 192 -12.16 3.38 -1.35
C LEU A 192 -11.22 2.19 -1.15
N CYS A 193 -10.00 2.27 -1.69
CA CYS A 193 -9.00 1.21 -1.53
C CYS A 193 -8.60 1.05 -0.06
N ALA A 194 -8.31 2.16 0.65
CA ALA A 194 -8.00 2.14 2.08
C ALA A 194 -9.14 1.50 2.91
N LYS A 195 -10.38 1.88 2.62
CA LYS A 195 -11.58 1.31 3.28
C LYS A 195 -11.70 -0.19 3.06
N ALA A 196 -11.43 -0.67 1.84
CA ALA A 196 -11.53 -2.08 1.50
C ALA A 196 -10.40 -2.93 2.10
N VAL A 197 -9.16 -2.42 2.15
CA VAL A 197 -8.03 -3.17 2.76
C VAL A 197 -7.99 -3.09 4.28
N PHE A 198 -8.62 -2.10 4.90
CA PHE A 198 -8.62 -1.93 6.36
C PHE A 198 -9.00 -3.21 7.13
N PRO A 199 -10.15 -3.88 6.87
CA PRO A 199 -10.49 -5.11 7.59
C PRO A 199 -9.44 -6.21 7.37
N VAL A 200 -8.86 -6.32 6.17
CA VAL A 200 -7.83 -7.30 5.83
C VAL A 200 -6.55 -7.06 6.64
N MET A 201 -6.04 -5.83 6.66
CA MET A 201 -4.84 -5.44 7.40
C MET A 201 -5.06 -5.56 8.91
N ARG A 202 -6.21 -5.08 9.42
CA ARG A 202 -6.57 -5.18 10.84
C ARG A 202 -6.58 -6.63 11.30
N ASN A 203 -7.18 -7.52 10.53
CA ASN A 203 -7.20 -8.94 10.84
C ASN A 203 -5.79 -9.56 10.66
N SER A 204 -4.95 -9.04 9.76
CA SER A 204 -3.57 -9.52 9.57
C SER A 204 -2.54 -8.94 10.56
N GLY A 205 -2.98 -8.09 11.49
CA GLY A 205 -2.17 -7.53 12.59
C GLY A 205 -1.49 -6.21 12.30
N GLY A 206 -1.92 -5.50 11.26
CA GLY A 206 -1.37 -4.22 10.86
C GLY A 206 -1.03 -4.18 9.37
N GLY A 207 -0.40 -3.09 8.96
CA GLY A 207 -0.01 -2.87 7.57
C GLY A 207 0.46 -1.45 7.31
N VAL A 208 0.73 -1.15 6.05
CA VAL A 208 1.15 0.19 5.62
C VAL A 208 0.35 0.62 4.40
N ILE A 209 -0.24 1.81 4.47
CA ILE A 209 -0.89 2.45 3.33
C ILE A 209 0.00 3.60 2.87
N VAL A 210 0.43 3.54 1.61
CA VAL A 210 1.23 4.58 0.95
C VAL A 210 0.37 5.27 -0.09
N ASN A 211 0.18 6.58 0.06
CA ASN A 211 -0.48 7.41 -0.93
C ASN A 211 0.56 8.14 -1.79
N ILE A 212 0.55 7.90 -3.11
CA ILE A 212 1.39 8.64 -4.05
C ILE A 212 0.69 9.97 -4.37
N SER A 213 1.09 11.02 -3.64
CA SER A 213 0.68 12.40 -3.85
C SER A 213 1.49 13.03 -5.01
N SER A 214 1.84 14.32 -4.90
CA SER A 214 2.69 15.05 -5.82
C SER A 214 3.12 16.37 -5.17
N VAL A 215 4.26 16.94 -5.58
CA VAL A 215 4.59 18.34 -5.26
C VAL A 215 3.52 19.33 -5.71
N VAL A 216 2.74 19.00 -6.75
CA VAL A 216 1.58 19.82 -7.18
C VAL A 216 0.48 19.86 -6.11
N GLY A 217 0.36 18.83 -5.27
CA GLY A 217 -0.53 18.85 -4.11
C GLY A 217 -0.03 19.73 -2.96
N ILE A 218 1.24 20.15 -2.99
CA ILE A 218 1.87 21.01 -1.98
C ILE A 218 1.90 22.46 -2.46
N LEU A 219 2.34 22.67 -3.70
CA LEU A 219 2.63 23.99 -4.28
C LEU A 219 1.51 24.52 -5.17
N GLY A 220 0.63 23.63 -5.66
CA GLY A 220 -0.24 23.91 -6.79
C GLY A 220 0.50 23.89 -8.12
N ASN A 221 -0.25 23.97 -9.22
CA ASN A 221 0.30 24.22 -10.56
C ASN A 221 -0.76 24.87 -11.45
N ILE A 222 -0.32 25.70 -12.39
CA ILE A 222 -1.21 26.36 -13.37
C ILE A 222 -1.92 25.29 -14.19
N ALA A 223 -3.20 25.51 -14.48
CA ALA A 223 -4.06 24.62 -15.25
C ALA A 223 -4.31 23.23 -14.61
N GLN A 224 -3.97 23.04 -13.33
CA GLN A 224 -4.11 21.76 -12.63
C GLN A 224 -4.97 21.87 -11.36
N ALA A 225 -6.01 22.69 -11.36
CA ALA A 225 -6.84 22.91 -10.16
C ALA A 225 -7.44 21.60 -9.60
N ASN A 226 -7.99 20.75 -10.46
CA ASN A 226 -8.50 19.41 -10.14
C ASN A 226 -7.40 18.48 -9.59
N TYR A 227 -6.26 18.41 -10.26
CA TYR A 227 -5.15 17.54 -9.88
C TYR A 227 -4.50 17.98 -8.57
N ALA A 228 -4.22 19.28 -8.42
CA ALA A 228 -3.71 19.88 -7.18
C ALA A 228 -4.67 19.63 -6.01
N ALA A 229 -5.98 19.88 -6.19
CA ALA A 229 -6.99 19.58 -5.17
C ALA A 229 -6.99 18.10 -4.79
N SER A 230 -6.91 17.20 -5.77
CA SER A 230 -6.88 15.75 -5.51
C SER A 230 -5.64 15.30 -4.74
N LYS A 231 -4.45 15.80 -5.10
CA LYS A 231 -3.18 15.42 -4.48
C LYS A 231 -2.96 16.10 -3.12
N ALA A 232 -3.48 17.31 -2.93
CA ALA A 232 -3.59 17.96 -1.62
C ALA A 232 -4.58 17.21 -0.71
N GLY A 233 -5.71 16.77 -1.27
CA GLY A 233 -6.69 15.94 -0.57
C GLY A 233 -6.07 14.63 -0.05
N LEU A 234 -5.18 14.00 -0.82
CA LEU A 234 -4.44 12.81 -0.38
C LEU A 234 -3.55 13.08 0.85
N ILE A 235 -2.97 14.29 0.96
CA ILE A 235 -2.21 14.69 2.14
C ILE A 235 -3.12 14.77 3.37
N GLY A 236 -4.30 15.38 3.23
CA GLY A 236 -5.31 15.42 4.28
C GLY A 236 -5.79 14.03 4.70
N LEU A 237 -6.15 13.20 3.72
CA LEU A 237 -6.58 11.81 3.91
C LEU A 237 -5.51 10.99 4.65
N THR A 238 -4.24 11.13 4.25
CA THR A 238 -3.09 10.46 4.90
C THR A 238 -3.04 10.80 6.39
N LYS A 239 -3.11 12.09 6.75
CA LYS A 239 -3.03 12.52 8.14
C LYS A 239 -4.22 12.05 8.98
N ALA A 240 -5.42 12.05 8.40
CA ALA A 240 -6.62 11.57 9.07
C ALA A 240 -6.53 10.05 9.34
N LEU A 241 -6.27 9.26 8.30
CA LEU A 241 -6.17 7.80 8.43
C LEU A 241 -4.97 7.37 9.29
N ALA A 242 -3.85 8.09 9.25
CA ALA A 242 -2.71 7.80 10.13
C ALA A 242 -3.06 7.87 11.62
N LYS A 243 -3.99 8.74 12.02
CA LYS A 243 -4.49 8.83 13.40
C LYS A 243 -5.51 7.73 13.70
N GLU A 244 -6.45 7.55 12.78
CA GLU A 244 -7.57 6.60 12.95
C GLU A 244 -7.10 5.14 12.95
N LEU A 245 -6.13 4.80 12.10
CA LEU A 245 -5.71 3.43 11.87
C LEU A 245 -4.54 2.97 12.75
N ALA A 246 -3.85 3.91 13.43
CA ALA A 246 -2.71 3.61 14.30
C ALA A 246 -3.02 2.61 15.43
N PRO A 247 -4.18 2.67 16.14
CA PRO A 247 -4.52 1.66 17.16
C PRO A 247 -4.60 0.23 16.61
N TYR A 248 -4.75 0.05 15.30
CA TYR A 248 -4.80 -1.25 14.63
C TYR A 248 -3.45 -1.69 14.05
N GLY A 249 -2.36 -1.00 14.40
CA GLY A 249 -1.02 -1.30 13.87
C GLY A 249 -0.84 -0.94 12.39
N ILE A 250 -1.70 -0.06 11.85
CA ILE A 250 -1.64 0.38 10.46
C ILE A 250 -1.07 1.79 10.38
N ARG A 251 -0.01 1.95 9.59
CA ARG A 251 0.60 3.25 9.31
C ARG A 251 0.11 3.79 7.97
N VAL A 252 0.00 5.11 7.86
CA VAL A 252 -0.38 5.77 6.61
C VAL A 252 0.60 6.90 6.32
N VAL A 253 1.16 6.92 5.11
CA VAL A 253 2.20 7.87 4.69
C VAL A 253 1.90 8.40 3.29
N ALA A 254 2.36 9.61 2.99
CA ALA A 254 2.27 10.19 1.66
C ALA A 254 3.67 10.40 1.08
N ILE A 255 3.89 9.95 -0.15
CA ILE A 255 5.06 10.31 -0.94
C ILE A 255 4.62 11.38 -1.94
N ALA A 256 5.37 12.47 -2.05
CA ALA A 256 5.06 13.57 -2.96
C ALA A 256 6.17 13.70 -4.01
N PRO A 257 6.10 12.94 -5.13
CA PRO A 257 7.09 13.06 -6.19
C PRO A 257 7.06 14.43 -6.86
N GLY A 258 8.25 14.88 -7.26
CA GLY A 258 8.45 15.94 -8.24
C GLY A 258 8.12 15.47 -9.66
N PHE A 259 8.83 16.01 -10.65
CA PHE A 259 8.63 15.61 -12.04
C PHE A 259 9.39 14.31 -12.35
N VAL A 260 8.64 13.22 -12.52
CA VAL A 260 9.18 11.86 -12.70
C VAL A 260 9.21 11.47 -14.17
N ARG A 261 10.31 10.85 -14.64
CA ARG A 261 10.49 10.37 -16.02
C ARG A 261 9.53 9.23 -16.36
N THR A 262 8.29 9.58 -16.67
CA THR A 262 7.22 8.67 -17.08
C THR A 262 6.68 9.09 -18.44
N ARG A 263 5.86 8.24 -19.08
CA ARG A 263 5.16 8.60 -20.33
C ARG A 263 4.37 9.91 -20.22
N MET A 264 3.79 10.18 -19.05
CA MET A 264 3.06 11.43 -18.77
C MET A 264 3.99 12.64 -18.83
N ALA A 265 5.16 12.56 -18.20
CA ALA A 265 6.15 13.64 -18.23
C ALA A 265 6.76 13.83 -19.63
N LEU A 266 7.01 12.73 -20.35
CA LEU A 266 7.60 12.77 -21.70
C LEU A 266 6.62 13.27 -22.77
N ALA A 267 5.33 13.41 -22.47
CA ALA A 267 4.36 14.06 -23.34
C ALA A 267 4.43 15.59 -23.30
N VAL A 268 5.14 16.17 -22.33
CA VAL A 268 5.33 17.63 -22.22
C VAL A 268 6.29 18.11 -23.31
N PRO A 269 5.96 19.21 -24.04
CA PRO A 269 6.86 19.78 -25.05
C PRO A 269 8.27 20.06 -24.51
N SER A 270 9.29 19.73 -25.29
CA SER A 270 10.70 19.78 -24.87
C SER A 270 11.14 21.16 -24.38
N GLY A 271 10.66 22.25 -24.99
CA GLY A 271 10.96 23.61 -24.55
C GLY A 271 10.45 23.91 -23.14
N LEU A 272 9.21 23.51 -22.85
CA LEU A 272 8.60 23.67 -21.53
C LEU A 272 9.27 22.78 -20.48
N LEU A 273 9.66 21.56 -20.88
CA LEU A 273 10.42 20.65 -20.02
C LEU A 273 11.78 21.24 -19.62
N GLN A 274 12.51 21.83 -20.57
CA GLN A 274 13.79 22.48 -20.31
C GLN A 274 13.64 23.69 -19.39
N GLU A 275 12.59 24.49 -19.59
CA GLU A 275 12.30 25.62 -18.69
C GLU A 275 11.99 25.14 -17.27
N TYR A 276 11.20 24.07 -17.14
CA TYR A 276 10.91 23.47 -15.84
C TYR A 276 12.19 22.97 -15.15
N LEU A 277 13.04 22.22 -15.87
CA LEU A 277 14.29 21.67 -15.33
C LEU A 277 15.24 22.76 -14.80
N ARG A 278 15.28 23.94 -15.42
CA ARG A 278 16.10 25.08 -14.96
C ARG A 278 15.68 25.60 -13.59
N ARG A 279 14.43 25.36 -13.18
CA ARG A 279 13.89 25.80 -11.88
C ARG A 279 14.10 24.77 -10.77
N ILE A 280 14.62 23.58 -11.08
CA ILE A 280 14.88 22.52 -10.10
C ILE A 280 16.36 22.60 -9.65
N PRO A 281 16.65 22.65 -8.34
CA PRO A 281 18.02 22.73 -7.83
C PRO A 281 18.96 21.62 -8.35
N ILE A 282 18.45 20.39 -8.48
CA ILE A 282 19.14 19.31 -9.20
C ILE A 282 18.41 19.13 -10.55
N PRO A 283 18.93 19.67 -11.66
CA PRO A 283 18.18 19.91 -12.91
C PRO A 283 18.03 18.64 -13.76
N ARG A 284 17.35 17.64 -13.23
CA ARG A 284 16.97 16.40 -13.92
C ARG A 284 15.58 15.95 -13.50
N LEU A 285 15.08 14.93 -14.18
CA LEU A 285 13.88 14.22 -13.74
C LEU A 285 14.22 13.26 -12.62
N VAL A 286 13.25 13.04 -11.73
CA VAL A 286 13.25 11.91 -10.81
C VAL A 286 13.03 10.65 -11.63
N GLU A 287 13.77 9.59 -11.38
CA GLU A 287 13.54 8.30 -12.03
C GLU A 287 12.45 7.51 -11.26
N PRO A 288 11.58 6.75 -11.94
CA PRO A 288 10.57 5.91 -11.27
C PRO A 288 11.16 5.00 -10.17
N GLU A 289 12.36 4.49 -10.39
CA GLU A 289 13.09 3.62 -9.45
C GLU A 289 13.53 4.36 -8.18
N GLU A 290 13.78 5.67 -8.24
CA GLU A 290 14.08 6.47 -7.05
C GLU A 290 12.84 6.62 -6.16
N VAL A 291 11.66 6.82 -6.78
CA VAL A 291 10.38 6.82 -6.06
C VAL A 291 10.11 5.45 -5.45
N ALA A 292 10.32 4.38 -6.22
CA ALA A 292 10.10 3.01 -5.76
C ALA A 292 10.96 2.65 -4.54
N LYS A 293 12.25 2.97 -4.58
CA LYS A 293 13.16 2.78 -3.44
C LYS A 293 12.67 3.54 -2.21
N LEU A 294 12.27 4.80 -2.36
CA LEU A 294 11.75 5.57 -1.22
C LEU A 294 10.50 4.93 -0.64
N VAL A 295 9.54 4.51 -1.48
CA VAL A 295 8.32 3.82 -1.02
C VAL A 295 8.67 2.60 -0.18
N TYR A 296 9.58 1.75 -0.65
CA TYR A 296 10.03 0.57 0.10
C TYR A 296 10.67 0.95 1.45
N HIS A 297 11.60 1.90 1.46
CA HIS A 297 12.26 2.34 2.71
C HIS A 297 11.28 2.92 3.72
N VAL A 298 10.26 3.63 3.25
CA VAL A 298 9.22 4.19 4.13
C VAL A 298 8.31 3.10 4.69
N VAL A 299 8.02 2.06 3.91
CA VAL A 299 7.26 0.90 4.38
C VAL A 299 8.03 0.15 5.46
N GLU A 300 9.35 -0.03 5.35
CA GLU A 300 10.14 -0.73 6.37
C GLU A 300 10.49 0.15 7.59
N ASN A 301 10.30 1.47 7.52
CA ASN A 301 10.57 2.36 8.65
C ASN A 301 9.33 2.55 9.53
N GLU A 302 9.32 1.90 10.69
CA GLU A 302 8.21 1.91 11.66
C GLU A 302 7.93 3.29 12.28
N ALA A 303 8.90 4.22 12.28
CA ALA A 303 8.74 5.55 12.84
C ALA A 303 7.93 6.50 11.94
N LEU A 304 7.68 6.13 10.68
CA LEU A 304 7.00 6.98 9.71
C LEU A 304 5.50 6.71 9.68
N ASN A 305 4.73 7.65 10.25
CA ASN A 305 3.26 7.66 10.20
C ASN A 305 2.73 9.10 10.10
N GLY A 306 1.74 9.34 9.24
CA GLY A 306 1.11 10.65 9.02
C GLY A 306 1.98 11.68 8.30
N VAL A 307 3.20 11.30 7.89
CA VAL A 307 4.17 12.18 7.24
C VAL A 307 3.92 12.31 5.74
N VAL A 308 4.34 13.46 5.20
CA VAL A 308 4.39 13.73 3.75
C VAL A 308 5.86 13.89 3.39
N ILE A 309 6.35 13.08 2.47
CA ILE A 309 7.78 13.03 2.11
C ILE A 309 7.93 13.45 0.65
N PRO A 310 8.42 14.66 0.37
CA PRO A 310 8.78 15.08 -0.98
C PRO A 310 9.96 14.25 -1.52
N ILE A 311 9.89 13.86 -2.80
CA ILE A 311 11.02 13.33 -3.56
C ILE A 311 11.08 14.07 -4.89
N ASP A 312 11.73 15.22 -4.87
CA ASP A 312 11.48 16.27 -5.86
C ASP A 312 12.72 17.04 -6.28
N LEU A 313 13.91 16.57 -5.91
CA LEU A 313 15.19 17.19 -6.30
C LEU A 313 15.33 18.65 -5.87
N GLY A 314 14.59 19.04 -4.82
CA GLY A 314 14.58 20.39 -4.26
C GLY A 314 13.51 21.31 -4.84
N THR A 315 12.58 20.80 -5.67
CA THR A 315 11.51 21.61 -6.29
C THR A 315 10.69 22.40 -5.27
N THR A 316 10.31 21.79 -4.15
CA THR A 316 9.48 22.43 -3.11
C THR A 316 10.18 23.52 -2.30
N ILE A 317 11.51 23.54 -2.31
CA ILE A 317 12.32 24.55 -1.61
C ILE A 317 13.02 25.51 -2.58
N ALA A 318 12.86 25.30 -3.89
CA ALA A 318 13.43 26.17 -4.90
C ALA A 318 12.80 27.55 -4.76
N ALA A 319 13.62 28.58 -4.51
CA ALA A 319 13.15 29.95 -4.55
C ALA A 319 12.66 30.27 -5.98
N PRO A 320 11.63 31.10 -6.15
CA PRO A 320 11.16 31.53 -7.48
C PRO A 320 12.19 32.33 -8.30
N PHE A 321 13.42 32.50 -7.79
CA PHE A 321 14.51 33.23 -8.42
C PHE A 321 15.84 32.50 -8.17
N ALA A 322 16.19 31.59 -9.08
CA ALA A 322 17.56 31.16 -9.33
C ALA A 322 17.78 31.15 -10.85
#